data_AF-A0A830FZH1-F1
#
_entry.id   AF-A0A830FZH1-F1
#
_cell.length_a   1.000
_cell.length_b   1.000
_cell.length_c   1.000
_cell.angle_alpha   90.00
_cell.angle_beta   90.00
_cell.angle_gamma   90.00
#
_symmetry.space_group_name_H-M   'P 1'
#
loop_
_entity.id
_entity.type
_entity.pdbx_description
1 polymer ?
#
loop_
_entity_poly.entity_id
_entity_poly.type
_entity_poly.pdbx_seq_one_letter_code
_entity_poly.pdbx_strand_id
1 'polypeptide(L)' 'MGPWFRLYAKRYTDHYAVLGLAGVAATVALAEPGVHVVAVGPLRVDAFYSSLVCFGLLFVLSATDRYDPADYGLDSESDE' A
#
# COMPACT_ATOMS: atom_id res chain seq x y z
N MET A 1 6.36 -16.29 22.01
CA MET A 1 6.16 -16.56 20.56
C MET A 1 7.37 -16.05 19.76
N GLY A 2 7.94 -16.85 18.85
CA GLY A 2 9.31 -16.64 18.33
C GLY A 2 9.52 -15.43 17.39
N PRO A 3 10.80 -15.00 17.18
CA PRO A 3 11.18 -13.82 16.39
C PRO A 3 10.66 -13.81 14.94
N TRP A 4 10.34 -14.98 14.41
CA TRP A 4 9.75 -15.16 13.09
C TRP A 4 8.35 -14.54 12.94
N PHE A 5 7.52 -14.55 13.99
CA PHE A 5 6.18 -13.98 13.94
C PHE A 5 6.21 -12.44 13.90
N ARG A 6 7.17 -11.85 14.63
CA ARG A 6 7.43 -10.41 14.63
C ARG A 6 7.97 -9.90 13.28
N LEU A 7 8.86 -10.68 12.65
CA LEU A 7 9.31 -10.42 11.28
C LEU A 7 8.16 -10.51 10.27
N TYR A 8 7.28 -11.50 10.42
CA TYR A 8 6.11 -11.67 9.56
C TYR A 8 5.12 -10.51 9.69
N ALA A 9 4.77 -10.10 10.91
CA ALA A 9 3.88 -8.97 11.17
C ALA A 9 4.44 -7.65 10.61
N LYS A 10 5.74 -7.40 10.78
CA LYS A 10 6.42 -6.23 10.20
C LYS A 10 6.39 -6.26 8.66
N ARG A 11 6.68 -7.43 8.06
CA ARG A 11 6.60 -7.62 6.60
C ARG A 11 5.17 -7.44 6.06
N TYR A 12 4.19 -7.86 6.84
CA TYR A 12 2.77 -7.67 6.56
C TYR A 12 2.31 -6.23 6.77
N THR A 13 3.09 -5.36 7.41
CA THR A 13 2.77 -3.92 7.45
C THR A 13 3.33 -3.24 6.19
N ASP A 14 4.57 -3.58 5.82
CA ASP A 14 5.30 -2.93 4.72
C ASP A 14 4.81 -3.27 3.29
N HIS A 15 3.92 -4.27 3.14
CA HIS A 15 3.44 -4.69 1.83
C HIS A 15 2.72 -3.58 1.05
N TYR A 16 2.01 -2.67 1.73
CA TYR A 16 1.34 -1.54 1.08
C TYR A 16 2.32 -0.52 0.50
N ALA A 17 3.47 -0.27 1.17
CA ALA A 17 4.52 0.58 0.61
C ALA A 17 5.14 -0.03 -0.65
N VAL A 18 5.44 -1.33 -0.63
CA VAL A 18 6.01 -2.02 -1.79
C VAL A 18 5.03 -2.02 -2.96
N LEU A 19 3.75 -2.34 -2.71
CA LEU A 19 2.70 -2.32 -3.73
C LEU A 19 2.44 -0.91 -4.26
N GLY A 20 2.39 0.09 -3.39
CA GLY A 20 2.22 1.49 -3.79
C GLY A 20 3.37 1.98 -4.67
N LEU A 21 4.62 1.77 -4.24
CA LEU A 21 5.77 2.28 -4.97
C LEU A 21 6.00 1.54 -6.30
N ALA A 22 5.88 0.20 -6.30
CA ALA A 22 5.96 -0.59 -7.53
C ALA A 22 4.80 -0.29 -8.48
N GLY A 23 3.59 -0.10 -7.96
CA GLY A 23 2.42 0.25 -8.75
C GLY A 23 2.51 1.64 -9.39
N VAL A 24 2.99 2.65 -8.65
CA VAL A 24 3.27 3.99 -9.22
C VAL A 24 4.33 3.90 -10.31
N ALA A 25 5.45 3.21 -10.06
CA ALA A 25 6.53 3.07 -11.04
C ALA A 25 6.05 2.36 -12.32
N ALA A 26 5.30 1.26 -12.18
CA ALA A 26 4.71 0.55 -13.32
C ALA A 26 3.72 1.41 -14.10
N THR A 27 2.88 2.19 -13.40
CA THR A 27 1.93 3.12 -14.03
C THR A 27 2.67 4.17 -14.86
N VAL A 28 3.70 4.80 -14.31
CA VAL A 28 4.49 5.82 -15.02
C VAL A 28 5.27 5.23 -16.20
N ALA A 29 5.74 3.99 -16.09
CA ALA A 29 6.54 3.35 -17.13
C ALA A 29 5.72 2.75 -18.28
N LEU A 30 4.50 2.26 -18.00
CA LEU A 30 3.72 1.44 -18.95
C LEU A 30 2.43 2.09 -19.41
N ALA A 31 1.88 3.06 -18.67
CA ALA A 31 0.62 3.69 -19.01
C ALA A 31 0.84 5.13 -19.51
N GLU A 32 0.08 5.49 -20.54
CA GLU A 32 0.09 6.84 -21.10
C GLU A 32 -1.19 7.59 -20.68
N PRO A 33 -1.07 8.84 -20.18
CA PRO A 33 -2.23 9.63 -19.82
C PRO A 33 -3.08 9.94 -21.06
N GLY A 34 -4.39 9.79 -20.93
CA GLY A 34 -5.38 10.07 -21.97
C GLY A 34 -5.67 8.91 -22.94
N VAL A 35 -4.91 7.82 -22.89
CA VAL A 35 -5.09 6.66 -23.79
C VAL A 35 -6.23 5.75 -23.31
N HIS A 36 -6.32 5.53 -22.00
CA HIS A 36 -7.29 4.62 -21.41
C HIS A 36 -8.32 5.39 -20.59
N VAL A 37 -9.26 6.03 -21.29
CA VAL A 37 -10.35 6.80 -20.67
C VAL A 37 -11.64 5.99 -20.66
N VAL A 38 -12.19 5.77 -19.46
CA VAL A 38 -13.50 5.16 -19.27
C VAL A 38 -14.50 6.27 -18.99
N ALA A 39 -15.58 6.31 -19.78
CA ALA A 39 -16.67 7.27 -19.59
C ALA A 39 -17.91 6.56 -19.03
N VAL A 40 -18.44 7.07 -17.93
CA VAL A 40 -19.71 6.62 -17.33
C VAL A 40 -20.61 7.85 -17.18
N GLY A 41 -21.52 8.05 -18.13
CA GLY A 41 -22.34 9.26 -18.21
C GLY A 41 -21.47 10.52 -18.43
N PRO A 42 -21.62 11.59 -17.63
CA PRO A 42 -20.79 12.79 -17.74
C PRO A 42 -19.39 12.60 -17.13
N LEU A 43 -19.16 11.52 -16.37
CA LEU A 43 -17.89 11.26 -15.71
C LEU A 43 -16.91 10.64 -16.71
N ARG A 44 -15.72 11.23 -16.83
CA ARG A 44 -14.60 10.66 -17.59
C ARG A 44 -13.46 10.39 -16.62
N VAL A 45 -13.07 9.13 -16.50
CA VAL A 45 -12.00 8.70 -15.61
C VAL A 45 -10.89 8.12 -16.46
N ASP A 46 -9.67 8.59 -16.22
CA ASP A 46 -8.48 8.09 -16.88
C ASP A 46 -7.85 6.98 -16.02
N ALA A 47 -7.55 5.84 -16.64
CA ALA A 47 -6.90 4.72 -15.98
C ALA A 47 -5.53 5.10 -15.41
N PHE A 48 -4.79 5.99 -16.07
CA PHE A 48 -3.49 6.47 -15.60
C PHE A 48 -3.63 7.24 -14.29
N TYR A 49 -4.48 8.27 -14.25
CA TYR A 49 -4.64 9.09 -13.06
C TYR A 49 -5.31 8.33 -11.91
N SER A 50 -6.27 7.45 -12.23
CA SER A 50 -6.93 6.63 -11.21
C SER A 50 -5.98 5.60 -10.58
N SER A 51 -5.15 4.93 -11.38
CA SER A 51 -4.12 4.01 -10.86
C SER A 51 -3.05 4.76 -10.06
N LEU A 52 -2.59 5.92 -10.53
CA LEU A 52 -1.63 6.77 -9.82
C LEU A 52 -2.17 7.18 -8.43
N VAL A 53 -3.42 7.63 -8.37
CA VAL A 53 -4.09 7.98 -7.11
C VAL A 53 -4.23 6.75 -6.21
N CYS A 54 -4.65 5.60 -6.75
CA CYS A 54 -4.84 4.38 -5.98
C CYS A 54 -3.52 3.89 -5.35
N PHE A 55 -2.45 3.77 -6.14
CA PHE A 55 -1.15 3.36 -5.63
C PHE A 55 -0.51 4.41 -4.71
N GLY A 56 -0.74 5.70 -5.00
CA GLY A 56 -0.37 6.79 -4.10
C GLY A 56 -1.06 6.68 -2.74
N LEU A 57 -2.35 6.35 -2.71
CA LEU A 57 -3.10 6.13 -1.46
C LEU A 57 -2.59 4.92 -0.70
N LEU A 58 -2.28 3.80 -1.37
CA LEU A 58 -1.66 2.64 -0.72
C LEU A 58 -0.31 3.00 -0.09
N PHE A 59 0.50 3.82 -0.76
CA PHE A 59 1.75 4.31 -0.18
C PHE A 59 1.51 5.21 1.03
N VAL A 60 0.56 6.15 0.95
CA VAL A 60 0.20 7.01 2.09
C VAL A 60 -0.30 6.18 3.27
N LEU A 61 -1.20 5.21 3.03
CA LEU A 61 -1.67 4.30 4.07
C LEU A 61 -0.50 3.60 4.74
N SER A 62 0.45 3.07 3.96
CA SER A 62 1.65 2.44 4.51
C SER A 62 2.54 3.39 5.30
N ALA A 63 2.60 4.67 4.93
CA ALA A 63 3.42 5.65 5.63
C ALA A 63 2.75 6.18 6.91
N THR A 64 1.42 6.16 6.95
CA THR A 64 0.63 6.59 8.12
C THR A 64 0.34 5.46 9.09
N ASP A 65 0.37 4.21 8.62
CA ASP A 65 0.20 3.03 9.44
C ASP A 65 1.46 2.84 10.30
N ARG A 66 1.31 3.04 11.61
CA ARG A 66 2.39 2.82 12.56
C ARG A 66 2.27 1.39 13.04
N TYR A 67 3.31 0.60 12.78
CA TYR A 67 3.48 -0.70 13.41
C TYR A 67 3.53 -0.54 14.93
N ASP A 68 2.45 -0.91 15.62
CA ASP A 68 2.42 -1.09 17.07
C ASP A 68 2.49 -2.60 17.39
N PRO A 69 3.59 -3.10 17.98
CA PRO A 69 3.68 -4.51 18.37
C PRO A 69 2.59 -4.92 19.38
N ALA A 70 2.03 -3.99 20.16
CA ALA A 70 0.93 -4.26 21.08
C ALA A 70 -0.36 -4.69 20.35
N ASP A 71 -0.64 -4.11 19.18
CA ASP A 71 -1.82 -4.45 18.36
C ASP A 71 -1.79 -5.90 17.84
N TYR A 72 -0.60 -6.51 17.84
CA TYR A 72 -0.38 -7.92 17.46
C TYR A 72 -0.13 -8.85 18.65
N GLY A 73 -0.32 -8.36 19.89
CA GLY A 73 -0.08 -9.14 21.11
C GLY A 73 1.39 -9.50 21.32
N LEU A 74 2.33 -8.71 20.77
CA LEU A 74 3.77 -8.95 20.88
C LEU A 74 4.41 -8.25 22.09
N ASP A 75 3.65 -7.42 22.81
CA ASP A 75 4.10 -6.73 24.03
C ASP A 75 3.84 -7.54 25.32
N SER A 76 3.21 -8.70 25.25
CA SER A 76 2.86 -9.52 26.42
C SER A 76 3.85 -10.63 26.75
N GLU A 77 5.16 -10.40 26.62
CA GLU A 77 6.20 -11.23 27.24
C GLU A 77 7.26 -10.32 27.87
N SER A 78 6.85 -9.59 28.91
CA SER A 78 7.74 -9.25 30.02
C SER A 78 7.29 -10.05 31.23
N ASP A 79 7.54 -11.37 31.17
CA ASP A 79 7.54 -12.19 32.38
C ASP A 79 9.00 -12.60 32.64
N GLU A 80 9.60 -11.82 33.57
CA GLU A 80 10.80 -12.06 34.40
C GLU A 80 12.21 -12.20 33.76
#